data_AF-A0A7L3EB52-F1
#
_entry.id   AF-A0A7L3EB52-F1
#
_cell.length_a   1.000
_cell.length_b   1.000
_cell.length_c   1.000
_cell.angle_alpha   90.00
_cell.angle_beta   90.00
_cell.angle_gamma   90.00
#
_symmetry.space_group_name_H-M   'P 1'
#
loop_
_entity.id
_entity.type
_entity.pdbx_description
1 polymer ?
#
loop_
_entity_poly.entity_id
_entity_poly.type
_entity_poly.pdbx_seq_one_letter_code
_entity_poly.pdbx_strand_id
1 'polypeptide(L)'
;QAVPAGSHVRLNLQTGEREAKLPDRENWERDKREERRRKRLGKVDVDANSFTSEELKKALAKMKENEKAERKVSFLFLKQCTVRKKFRPIEQLKEEFEKLNMKMETDYEIMVKLISKFNSSASTLDEKVAALYDLEYYVHQV
;
A
#
# COMPACT_ATOMS: atom_id res chain seq x y z
N GLN A 1 19.79 20.68 37.38
CA GLN A 1 20.73 19.67 37.89
C GLN A 1 20.87 18.56 36.85
N ALA A 2 22.08 18.15 36.51
CA ALA A 2 22.30 17.07 35.55
C ALA A 2 22.05 15.70 36.20
N VAL A 3 21.40 14.80 35.47
CA VAL A 3 21.13 13.42 35.93
C VAL A 3 22.30 12.51 35.52
N PRO A 4 22.82 11.64 36.41
CA PRO A 4 23.87 10.69 36.05
C PRO A 4 23.46 9.77 34.89
N ALA A 5 24.43 9.45 34.03
CA ALA A 5 24.20 8.52 32.92
C ALA A 5 23.76 7.14 33.45
N GLY A 6 22.65 6.62 32.92
CA GLY A 6 22.08 5.33 33.33
C GLY A 6 21.06 5.38 34.48
N SER A 7 20.81 6.55 35.08
CA SER A 7 19.71 6.70 36.06
C SER A 7 18.35 6.68 35.37
N HIS A 8 17.42 5.89 35.92
CA HIS A 8 16.05 5.83 35.42
C HIS A 8 15.29 7.12 35.79
N VAL A 9 14.74 7.80 34.80
CA VAL A 9 13.99 9.06 34.98
C VAL A 9 12.51 8.78 34.74
N ARG A 10 11.65 9.22 35.67
CA ARG A 10 10.19 9.17 35.55
C ARG A 10 9.60 10.59 35.64
N LEU A 11 8.45 10.80 35.00
CA LEU A 11 7.69 12.04 35.10
C LEU A 11 6.49 11.80 36.02
N ASN A 12 6.34 12.61 37.07
CA ASN A 12 5.18 12.57 37.95
C ASN A 12 4.04 13.39 37.31
N LEU A 13 2.96 12.73 36.89
CA LEU A 13 1.86 13.38 36.16
C LEU A 13 0.96 14.25 37.05
N GLN A 14 1.03 14.09 38.36
CA GLN A 14 0.27 14.92 39.31
C GLN A 14 0.99 16.24 39.62
N THR A 15 2.32 16.21 39.76
CA THR A 15 3.12 17.39 40.11
C THR A 15 3.83 18.03 38.91
N GLY A 16 3.94 17.31 37.78
CA GLY A 16 4.68 17.75 36.60
C GLY A 16 6.21 17.63 36.72
N GLU A 17 6.72 17.13 37.84
CA GLU A 17 8.15 17.08 38.11
C GLU A 17 8.82 15.83 37.54
N ARG A 18 10.08 15.99 37.11
CA ARG A 18 10.93 14.88 36.64
C ARG A 18 11.79 14.37 37.79
N GLU A 19 11.62 13.11 38.15
CA GLU A 19 12.35 12.45 39.23
C GLU A 19 13.33 11.41 38.67
N ALA A 20 14.57 11.41 39.16
CA ALA A 20 15.57 10.39 38.80
C ALA A 20 15.79 9.43 39.98
N LYS A 21 15.76 8.11 39.73
CA LYS A 21 16.15 7.12 40.73
C LYS A 21 17.66 7.17 40.92
N LEU A 22 18.11 7.69 42.07
CA LEU A 22 19.51 7.69 42.48
C LEU A 22 19.85 6.36 43.16
N PRO A 23 21.04 5.77 42.91
CA PRO A 23 21.47 4.57 43.60
C PRO A 23 21.96 4.92 45.01
N ASP A 24 21.28 4.37 46.03
CA ASP A 24 21.73 4.48 47.41
C ASP A 24 22.91 3.54 47.69
N ARG A 25 23.90 4.05 48.45
CA ARG A 25 25.17 3.34 48.72
C ARG A 25 24.96 2.00 49.46
N GLU A 26 23.89 1.88 50.22
CA GLU A 26 23.51 0.65 50.95
C GLU A 26 22.69 -0.34 50.10
N ASN A 27 22.05 0.11 49.02
CA ASN A 27 21.10 -0.70 48.25
C ASN A 27 21.66 -1.25 46.92
N TRP A 28 22.89 -0.88 46.57
CA TRP A 28 23.60 -1.31 45.36
C TRP A 28 23.62 -2.83 45.14
N GLU A 29 23.85 -3.62 46.19
CA GLU A 29 23.89 -5.07 46.07
C GLU A 29 22.52 -5.67 45.78
N ARG A 30 21.46 -5.10 46.38
CA ARG A 30 20.08 -5.53 46.20
C ARG A 30 19.60 -5.18 44.79
N ASP A 31 19.89 -3.97 44.32
CA ASP A 31 19.56 -3.51 42.96
C ASP A 31 20.29 -4.34 41.89
N LYS A 32 21.58 -4.68 42.08
CA LYS A 32 22.30 -5.60 41.18
C LYS A 32 21.70 -7.00 41.17
N ARG A 33 21.25 -7.50 42.32
CA ARG A 33 20.63 -8.83 42.43
C ARG A 33 19.27 -8.86 41.73
N GLU A 34 18.50 -7.78 41.83
CA GLU A 34 17.22 -7.64 41.16
C GLU A 34 17.38 -7.46 39.65
N GLU A 35 18.36 -6.67 39.19
CA GLU A 35 18.68 -6.55 37.76
C GLU A 35 19.14 -7.88 37.15
N ARG A 36 19.97 -8.63 37.88
CA ARG A 36 20.34 -10.01 37.49
C ARG A 36 19.15 -10.97 37.47
N ARG A 37 18.12 -10.78 38.32
CA ARG A 37 16.88 -11.57 38.28
C ARG A 37 15.97 -11.14 37.12
N ARG A 38 15.88 -9.85 36.79
CA ARG A 38 15.08 -9.33 35.66
C ARG A 38 15.69 -9.69 34.30
N LYS A 39 17.01 -9.80 34.20
CA LYS A 39 17.69 -10.37 33.01
C LYS A 39 17.42 -11.87 32.82
N ARG A 40 16.85 -12.57 33.80
CA ARG A 40 16.34 -13.95 33.67
C ARG A 40 14.87 -13.94 33.24
N LEU A 41 14.55 -13.21 32.18
CA LEU A 41 13.35 -13.52 31.40
C LEU A 41 13.62 -14.85 30.72
N GLY A 42 12.97 -15.92 31.21
CA GLY A 42 12.81 -17.22 30.57
C GLY A 42 14.09 -17.90 30.10
N LYS A 43 14.41 -19.08 30.66
CA LYS A 43 15.30 -20.01 29.97
C LYS A 43 14.64 -20.39 28.64
N VAL A 44 14.92 -19.64 27.58
CA VAL A 44 14.85 -20.22 26.25
C VAL A 44 16.11 -21.06 26.18
N ASP A 45 15.91 -22.37 26.24
CA ASP A 45 16.96 -23.36 26.02
C ASP A 45 17.36 -23.26 24.55
N VAL A 46 18.18 -22.26 24.22
CA VAL A 46 18.82 -22.15 22.92
C VAL A 46 20.17 -22.81 23.11
N ASP A 47 20.30 -24.05 22.66
CA ASP A 47 21.60 -24.68 22.48
C ASP A 47 22.46 -23.72 21.67
N ALA A 48 23.47 -23.10 22.30
CA ALA A 48 24.25 -22.03 21.69
C ALA A 48 25.02 -22.46 20.43
N ASN A 49 25.11 -23.79 20.20
CA ASN A 49 25.77 -24.41 19.05
C ASN A 49 24.79 -24.92 17.98
N SER A 50 23.48 -24.78 18.15
CA SER A 50 22.48 -25.33 17.22
C SER A 50 22.32 -24.51 15.94
N PHE A 51 22.73 -23.24 15.94
CA PHE A 51 22.64 -22.37 14.77
C PHE A 51 23.89 -21.51 14.63
N THR A 52 24.41 -21.43 13.40
CA THR A 52 25.48 -20.48 13.09
C THR A 52 24.94 -19.05 13.04
N SER A 53 25.79 -18.05 13.31
CA SER A 53 25.40 -16.64 13.24
C SER A 53 24.86 -16.25 11.85
N GLU A 54 25.38 -16.88 10.80
CA GLU A 54 24.94 -16.68 9.42
C GLU A 54 23.53 -17.24 9.16
N GLU A 55 23.21 -18.42 9.70
CA GLU A 55 21.87 -19.01 9.62
C GLU A 55 20.83 -18.16 10.34
N LEU A 56 21.15 -17.68 11.55
CA LEU A 56 20.27 -16.79 12.30
C LEU A 56 20.04 -15.48 11.56
N LYS A 57 21.09 -14.88 11.00
CA LYS A 57 20.98 -13.66 10.19
C LYS A 57 20.09 -13.88 8.96
N LYS A 58 20.22 -15.04 8.30
CA LYS A 58 19.40 -15.41 7.14
C LYS A 58 17.94 -15.65 7.52
N ALA A 59 17.68 -16.32 8.65
CA ALA A 59 16.32 -16.54 9.15
C ALA A 59 15.63 -15.22 9.52
N LEU A 60 16.33 -14.34 10.25
CA LEU A 60 15.82 -13.01 10.61
C LEU A 60 15.58 -12.13 9.39
N ALA A 61 16.44 -12.20 8.37
CA ALA A 61 16.23 -11.48 7.11
C ALA A 61 14.95 -11.92 6.41
N LYS A 62 14.67 -13.23 6.35
CA LYS A 62 13.43 -13.78 5.77
C LYS A 62 12.19 -13.34 6.54
N MET A 63 12.21 -13.36 7.87
CA MET A 63 11.09 -12.88 8.69
C MET A 63 10.78 -11.40 8.43
N LYS A 64 11.83 -10.57 8.34
CA LYS A 64 11.70 -9.13 8.05
C LYS A 64 11.20 -8.84 6.64
N GLU A 65 11.53 -9.69 5.67
CA GLU A 65 11.03 -9.58 4.30
C GLU A 65 9.54 -9.92 4.20
N ASN A 66 9.12 -11.00 4.86
CA ASN A 66 7.72 -11.43 4.89
C ASN A 66 6.82 -10.35 5.54
N GLU A 67 7.25 -9.76 6.65
CA GLU A 67 6.52 -8.68 7.33
C GLU A 67 6.39 -7.43 6.43
N LYS A 68 7.43 -7.11 5.63
CA LYS A 68 7.36 -6.04 4.63
C LYS A 68 6.43 -6.38 3.48
N ALA A 69 6.40 -7.64 3.04
CA ALA A 69 5.49 -8.09 1.99
C ALA A 69 4.03 -8.00 2.45
N GLU A 70 3.71 -8.49 3.66
CA GLU A 70 2.37 -8.41 4.25
C GLU A 70 1.90 -6.96 4.43
N ARG A 71 2.78 -6.07 4.92
CA ARG A 71 2.48 -4.63 4.99
C ARG A 71 2.23 -4.01 3.62
N LYS A 72 2.99 -4.40 2.59
CA LYS A 72 2.76 -3.94 1.21
C LYS A 72 1.42 -4.44 0.67
N VAL A 73 1.06 -5.69 0.92
CA VAL A 73 -0.23 -6.26 0.51
C VAL A 73 -1.38 -5.54 1.21
N SER A 74 -1.29 -5.35 2.53
CA SER A 74 -2.29 -4.59 3.31
C SER A 74 -2.40 -3.14 2.84
N PHE A 75 -1.27 -2.48 2.56
CA PHE A 75 -1.24 -1.12 2.03
C PHE A 75 -1.81 -1.01 0.60
N LEU A 76 -1.51 -1.98 -0.27
CA LEU A 76 -2.10 -2.08 -1.61
C LEU A 76 -3.61 -2.29 -1.53
N PHE A 77 -4.07 -3.17 -0.65
CA PHE A 77 -5.49 -3.41 -0.42
C PHE A 77 -6.19 -2.15 0.10
N LEU A 78 -5.60 -1.46 1.08
CA LEU A 78 -6.13 -0.19 1.59
C LEU A 78 -6.17 0.89 0.51
N LYS A 79 -5.13 1.01 -0.32
CA LYS A 79 -5.13 1.89 -1.50
C LYS A 79 -6.24 1.52 -2.48
N GLN A 80 -6.41 0.23 -2.78
CA GLN A 80 -7.44 -0.21 -3.71
C GLN A 80 -8.85 0.04 -3.16
N CYS A 81 -9.09 -0.16 -1.86
CA CYS A 81 -10.35 0.17 -1.21
C CYS A 81 -10.62 1.68 -1.17
N THR A 82 -9.61 2.50 -0.86
CA THR A 82 -9.77 3.97 -0.87
C THR A 82 -10.06 4.49 -2.27
N VAL A 83 -9.45 3.91 -3.31
CA VAL A 83 -9.76 4.21 -4.71
C VAL A 83 -11.19 3.76 -5.04
N ARG A 84 -11.58 2.51 -4.75
CA ARG A 84 -12.93 2.00 -5.01
C ARG A 84 -14.03 2.82 -4.33
N LYS A 85 -13.78 3.38 -3.15
CA LYS A 85 -14.73 4.27 -2.45
C LYS A 85 -14.92 5.64 -3.14
N LYS A 86 -13.96 6.09 -3.96
CA LYS A 86 -14.04 7.38 -4.67
C LYS A 86 -14.83 7.30 -5.97
N PHE A 87 -15.01 6.10 -6.52
CA PHE A 87 -15.63 5.90 -7.82
C PHE A 87 -16.95 5.15 -7.69
N ARG A 88 -17.90 5.45 -8.58
CA ARG A 88 -19.12 4.66 -8.73
C ARG A 88 -18.76 3.25 -9.22
N PRO A 89 -19.52 2.21 -8.82
CA PRO A 89 -19.30 0.85 -9.32
C PRO A 89 -19.48 0.81 -10.84
N ILE A 90 -18.63 0.03 -11.51
CA ILE A 90 -18.54 0.00 -12.97
C ILE A 90 -19.83 -0.49 -13.61
N GLU A 91 -20.59 -1.33 -12.91
CA GLU A 91 -21.88 -1.86 -13.34
C GLU A 91 -22.93 -0.75 -13.45
N GLN A 92 -23.00 0.14 -12.45
CA GLN A 92 -23.91 1.30 -12.47
C GLN A 92 -23.55 2.26 -13.59
N LEU A 93 -22.25 2.52 -13.79
CA LEU A 93 -21.77 3.35 -14.90
C LEU A 93 -22.19 2.77 -16.25
N LYS A 94 -22.01 1.46 -16.47
CA LYS A 94 -22.43 0.80 -17.72
C LYS A 94 -23.93 0.94 -17.97
N GLU A 95 -24.75 0.71 -16.94
CA GLU A 95 -26.20 0.85 -17.06
C GLU A 95 -26.62 2.30 -17.34
N GLU A 96 -25.97 3.29 -16.71
CA GLU A 96 -26.18 4.72 -16.99
C GLU A 96 -25.76 5.08 -18.44
N PHE A 97 -24.64 4.54 -18.93
CA PHE A 97 -24.18 4.76 -20.32
C PHE A 97 -25.13 4.14 -21.34
N GLU A 98 -25.65 2.93 -21.06
CA GLU A 98 -26.67 2.30 -21.89
C GLU A 98 -27.97 3.11 -21.90
N LYS A 99 -28.42 3.63 -20.75
CA LYS A 99 -29.60 4.51 -20.64
C LYS A 99 -29.42 5.83 -21.39
N LEU A 100 -28.21 6.39 -21.38
CA LEU A 100 -27.87 7.60 -22.12
C LEU A 100 -27.67 7.33 -23.63
N ASN A 101 -27.76 6.07 -24.07
CA ASN A 101 -27.53 5.64 -25.45
C ASN A 101 -26.17 6.14 -26.00
N MET A 102 -25.22 6.39 -25.10
CA MET A 102 -23.85 6.76 -25.44
C MET A 102 -23.12 5.46 -25.79
N LYS A 103 -23.33 4.98 -27.01
CA LYS A 103 -22.49 3.90 -27.55
C LYS A 103 -21.09 4.48 -27.69
N MET A 104 -20.18 4.06 -26.81
CA MET A 104 -18.76 4.33 -27.00
C MET A 104 -18.31 3.49 -28.19
N GLU A 105 -18.42 4.06 -29.37
CA GLU A 105 -17.91 3.44 -30.59
C GLU A 105 -16.41 3.68 -30.64
N THR A 106 -15.66 2.62 -30.85
CA THR A 106 -14.23 2.75 -31.08
C THR A 106 -13.98 3.35 -32.47
N ASP A 107 -12.86 4.03 -32.67
CA ASP A 107 -12.54 4.64 -33.99
C ASP A 107 -12.61 3.59 -35.11
N TYR A 108 -12.20 2.34 -34.84
CA TYR A 108 -12.34 1.23 -35.79
C TYR A 108 -13.80 0.91 -36.15
N GLU A 109 -14.70 0.88 -35.17
CA GLU A 109 -16.13 0.65 -35.41
C GLU A 109 -16.75 1.79 -36.23
N ILE A 110 -16.32 3.03 -35.99
CA ILE A 110 -16.75 4.20 -36.76
C ILE A 110 -16.27 4.07 -38.21
N MET A 111 -14.99 3.72 -38.43
CA MET A 111 -14.44 3.50 -39.77
C MET A 111 -15.20 2.40 -40.54
N VAL A 112 -15.50 1.27 -39.91
CA VAL A 112 -16.27 0.18 -40.53
C VAL A 112 -17.67 0.65 -40.95
N LYS A 113 -18.32 1.50 -40.14
CA LYS A 113 -19.63 2.08 -40.47
C LYS A 113 -19.55 3.07 -41.62
N LEU A 114 -18.51 3.90 -41.67
CA LEU A 114 -18.29 4.85 -42.77
C LEU A 114 -18.07 4.11 -44.09
N ILE A 115 -17.27 3.04 -44.08
CA ILE A 115 -17.07 2.16 -45.25
C ILE A 115 -18.39 1.50 -45.66
N SER A 116 -19.18 1.01 -44.70
CA SER A 116 -20.48 0.39 -44.99
C SER A 116 -21.48 1.40 -45.57
N LYS A 117 -21.49 2.64 -45.06
CA LYS A 117 -22.32 3.74 -45.56
C LYS A 117 -21.91 4.14 -46.98
N PHE A 118 -20.60 4.22 -47.25
CA PHE A 118 -20.07 4.49 -48.59
C PHE A 118 -20.47 3.41 -49.61
N ASN A 119 -20.35 2.14 -49.22
CA ASN A 119 -20.69 0.99 -50.05
C ASN A 119 -22.20 0.76 -50.20
N SER A 120 -23.04 1.42 -49.39
CA SER A 120 -24.48 1.28 -49.47
C SER A 120 -25.03 1.98 -50.72
N SER A 121 -25.80 1.24 -51.52
CA SER A 121 -26.48 1.77 -52.72
C SER A 121 -27.58 2.78 -52.39
N ALA A 122 -28.04 2.83 -51.14
CA ALA A 122 -29.06 3.75 -50.66
C ALA A 122 -28.52 5.15 -50.28
N SER A 123 -27.19 5.32 -50.20
CA SER A 123 -26.58 6.59 -49.77
C SER A 123 -26.40 7.53 -50.96
N THR A 124 -26.69 8.81 -50.73
CA THR A 124 -26.54 9.87 -51.75
C THR A 124 -25.07 10.16 -52.03
N LEU A 125 -24.77 10.77 -53.19
CA LEU A 125 -23.38 11.12 -53.56
C LEU A 125 -22.71 11.99 -52.48
N ASP A 126 -23.44 12.95 -51.94
CA ASP A 126 -22.96 13.90 -50.94
C ASP A 126 -22.63 13.19 -49.60
N GLU A 127 -23.49 12.27 -49.18
CA GLU A 127 -23.24 11.43 -48.00
C GLU A 127 -22.03 10.51 -48.17
N LYS A 128 -21.80 10.01 -49.39
CA LYS A 128 -20.61 9.20 -49.70
C LYS A 128 -19.33 10.03 -49.66
N VAL A 129 -19.37 11.25 -50.18
CA VAL A 129 -18.26 12.19 -50.12
C VAL A 129 -17.95 12.59 -48.68
N ALA A 130 -18.97 12.91 -47.88
CA ALA A 130 -18.82 13.20 -46.46
C ALA A 130 -18.23 11.99 -45.70
N ALA A 131 -18.73 10.79 -45.96
CA ALA A 131 -18.21 9.58 -45.32
C ALA A 131 -16.74 9.30 -45.66
N LEU A 132 -16.28 9.66 -46.86
CA LEU A 132 -14.87 9.54 -47.25
C LEU A 132 -13.98 10.54 -46.51
N TYR A 133 -14.40 11.80 -46.39
CA TYR A 133 -13.64 12.81 -45.64
C TYR A 133 -13.53 12.44 -44.15
N ASP A 134 -14.63 11.97 -43.55
CA ASP A 134 -14.62 11.49 -42.17
C ASP A 134 -13.69 10.28 -42.03
N LEU A 135 -13.72 9.33 -42.99
CA LEU A 135 -12.86 8.15 -42.96
C LEU A 135 -11.37 8.52 -43.08
N GLU A 136 -11.02 9.46 -43.96
CA GLU A 136 -9.67 10.01 -44.07
C GLU A 136 -9.20 10.60 -42.74
N TYR A 137 -10.06 11.37 -42.07
CA TYR A 137 -9.77 11.97 -40.77
C TYR A 137 -9.50 10.91 -39.69
N TYR A 138 -10.27 9.82 -39.65
CA TYR A 138 -10.05 8.72 -38.70
C TYR A 138 -8.78 7.92 -39.02
N VAL A 139 -8.47 7.69 -40.30
CA VAL A 139 -7.25 6.98 -40.71
C VAL A 139 -5.98 7.79 -40.40
N HIS A 140 -6.03 9.12 -40.50
CA HIS A 140 -4.89 9.98 -40.18
C HIS A 140 -4.58 10.09 -38.67
N GLN A 141 -5.56 9.83 -37.80
CA GLN A 141 -5.38 9.92 -36.35
C GLN A 141 -4.67 8.71 -35.75
N VAL A 142 -4.73 7.56 -36.43
CA VAL A 142 -4.13 6.29 -36.01
C VAL A 142 -2.68 6.19 -36.48
#